data_AF-A0A519T8B9-F1
#
_entry.id   AF-A0A519T8B9-F1
#
_cell.length_a   1.000
_cell.length_b   1.000
_cell.length_c   1.000
_cell.angle_alpha   90.00
_cell.angle_beta   90.00
_cell.angle_gamma   90.00
#
_symmetry.space_group_name_H-M   'P 1'
#
loop_
_entity.id
_entity.type
_entity.pdbx_description
1 polymer ?
#
loop_
_entity_poly.entity_id
_entity_poly.type
_entity_poly.pdbx_seq_one_letter_code
_entity_poly.pdbx_strand_id
1 'polypeptide(L)'
;MKKTHIFVLLVIAAAVGVIISTMSGASSYVTFAEARQQAAAGNPNKVHVVGTLPRDASKQPLGLEYDARRDPNYFAFTLVDTLNVAQRVVYHNPAPPDLDKSEQVVIVGAMKDNIFVADQILTKCPSKYVEKDLGKTAPPPATAMNTTK
;
A
#
# COMPACT_ATOMS: atom_id res chain seq x y z
N MET A 1 -32.49 -36.60 -22.62
CA MET A 1 -31.17 -36.08 -22.25
C MET A 1 -30.19 -37.23 -22.12
N LYS A 2 -29.16 -37.32 -22.96
CA LYS A 2 -28.14 -38.37 -22.86
C LYS A 2 -27.24 -38.08 -21.65
N LYS A 3 -26.95 -39.10 -20.83
CA LYS A 3 -26.13 -39.00 -19.60
C LYS A 3 -24.77 -38.32 -19.84
N THR A 4 -24.27 -38.38 -21.08
CA THR A 4 -23.07 -37.71 -21.56
C THR A 4 -23.10 -36.19 -21.38
N HIS A 5 -24.22 -35.52 -21.62
CA HIS A 5 -24.29 -34.06 -21.43
C HIS A 5 -24.22 -33.67 -19.96
N ILE A 6 -24.85 -34.45 -19.08
CA ILE A 6 -24.77 -34.27 -17.63
C ILE A 6 -23.34 -34.47 -17.13
N PHE A 7 -22.64 -35.48 -17.66
CA PHE A 7 -21.23 -35.73 -17.32
C PHE A 7 -20.32 -34.57 -17.77
N VAL A 8 -20.49 -34.09 -19.01
CA VAL A 8 -19.72 -32.94 -19.52
C VAL A 8 -20.00 -31.68 -18.70
N LEU A 9 -21.27 -31.44 -18.32
CA LEU A 9 -21.65 -30.28 -17.51
C LEU A 9 -21.03 -30.34 -16.11
N LEU A 10 -20.93 -31.53 -15.51
CA LEU A 10 -20.22 -31.73 -14.24
C LEU A 10 -18.72 -31.42 -14.35
N VAL A 11 -18.07 -31.83 -15.44
CA VAL A 11 -16.64 -31.55 -15.66
C VAL A 11 -16.39 -30.05 -15.82
N ILE A 12 -17.27 -29.35 -16.57
CA ILE A 12 -17.18 -27.89 -16.73
C ILE A 12 -17.39 -27.19 -15.37
N ALA A 13 -18.39 -27.61 -14.60
CA ALA A 13 -18.65 -27.05 -13.27
C ALA A 13 -17.45 -27.25 -12.33
N ALA A 14 -16.81 -28.42 -12.36
CA ALA A 14 -15.60 -28.69 -11.58
C ALA A 14 -14.43 -27.80 -12.03
N ALA A 15 -14.20 -27.65 -13.34
CA ALA A 15 -13.15 -26.79 -13.87
C ALA A 15 -13.33 -25.32 -13.47
N VAL A 16 -14.57 -24.80 -13.55
CA VAL A 16 -14.90 -23.44 -13.10
C VAL A 16 -14.68 -23.30 -11.58
N GLY A 17 -15.08 -24.30 -10.80
CA GLY A 17 -14.84 -24.32 -9.34
C GLY A 17 -13.35 -24.21 -9.00
N VAL A 18 -12.49 -24.93 -9.74
CA VAL A 18 -11.03 -24.83 -9.56
C VAL A 18 -10.50 -23.45 -9.91
N ILE A 19 -10.94 -22.85 -11.03
CA ILE A 19 -10.49 -21.50 -11.43
C ILE A 19 -10.88 -20.45 -10.38
N ILE A 20 -12.10 -20.50 -9.83
CA ILE A 20 -12.53 -19.57 -8.78
C ILE A 20 -11.71 -19.77 -7.50
N SER A 21 -11.36 -21.02 -7.18
CA SER A 21 -10.57 -21.33 -5.97
C SER A 21 -9.13 -20.79 -6.01
N THR A 22 -8.54 -20.58 -7.19
CA THR A 22 -7.16 -20.08 -7.30
C THR A 22 -7.03 -18.55 -7.22
N MET A 23 -8.13 -17.81 -7.31
CA MET A 23 -8.12 -16.34 -7.28
C MET A 23 -8.02 -15.75 -5.86
N SER A 24 -8.00 -16.58 -4.80
CA SER A 24 -8.04 -16.13 -3.41
C SER A 24 -6.68 -15.74 -2.80
N GLY A 25 -5.59 -15.67 -3.58
CA GLY A 25 -4.22 -15.55 -3.05
C GLY A 25 -3.44 -14.26 -3.35
N ALA A 26 -4.01 -13.27 -4.06
CA ALA A 26 -3.26 -12.08 -4.46
C ALA A 26 -3.36 -10.94 -3.43
N SER A 27 -2.24 -10.60 -2.79
CA SER A 27 -2.10 -9.35 -2.01
C SER A 27 -2.30 -8.17 -2.95
N SER A 28 -3.46 -7.53 -2.87
CA SER A 28 -3.90 -6.48 -3.81
C SER A 28 -3.95 -5.12 -3.13
N TYR A 29 -3.88 -4.07 -3.94
CA TYR A 29 -4.19 -2.71 -3.50
C TYR A 29 -5.69 -2.55 -3.36
N VAL A 30 -6.15 -2.24 -2.15
CA VAL A 30 -7.56 -2.13 -1.79
C VAL A 30 -7.79 -0.96 -0.84
N THR A 31 -9.05 -0.63 -0.64
CA THR A 31 -9.53 0.38 0.32
C THR A 31 -9.86 -0.26 1.67
N PHE A 32 -10.07 0.55 2.71
CA PHE A 32 -10.48 0.01 4.01
C PHE A 32 -11.87 -0.64 3.96
N ALA A 33 -12.75 -0.16 3.08
CA ALA A 33 -14.07 -0.75 2.86
C ALA A 33 -13.95 -2.18 2.33
N GLU A 34 -13.11 -2.39 1.32
CA GLU A 34 -12.85 -3.71 0.73
C GLU A 34 -12.12 -4.64 1.70
N ALA A 35 -11.11 -4.14 2.42
CA ALA A 35 -10.40 -4.90 3.45
C ALA A 35 -11.37 -5.42 4.53
N ARG A 36 -12.36 -4.60 4.92
CA ARG A 36 -13.41 -4.98 5.87
C ARG A 36 -14.34 -6.04 5.29
N GLN A 37 -14.71 -5.93 4.01
CA GLN A 37 -15.52 -6.94 3.33
C GLN A 37 -14.79 -8.29 3.24
N GLN A 38 -13.49 -8.28 2.92
CA GLN A 38 -12.68 -9.50 2.87
C GLN A 38 -12.56 -10.17 4.23
N ALA A 39 -12.29 -9.39 5.29
CA ALA A 39 -12.26 -9.91 6.65
C ALA A 39 -13.63 -10.47 7.09
N ALA A 40 -14.73 -9.80 6.75
CA ALA A 40 -16.09 -10.28 7.02
C ALA A 40 -16.43 -11.56 6.24
N ALA A 41 -15.86 -11.75 5.05
CA ALA A 41 -15.97 -12.98 4.27
C ALA A 41 -15.06 -14.11 4.79
N GLY A 42 -14.35 -13.91 5.90
CA GLY A 42 -13.44 -14.90 6.48
C GLY A 42 -12.12 -15.02 5.73
N ASN A 43 -11.73 -14.02 4.94
CA ASN A 43 -10.47 -13.97 4.23
C ASN A 43 -9.48 -13.02 4.95
N PRO A 44 -8.54 -13.54 5.77
CA PRO A 44 -7.58 -12.73 6.52
C PRO A 44 -6.34 -12.33 5.70
N ASN A 45 -6.43 -12.32 4.37
CA ASN A 45 -5.30 -11.98 3.52
C ASN A 45 -4.75 -10.59 3.83
N LYS A 46 -3.41 -10.48 3.72
CA LYS A 46 -2.76 -9.18 3.78
C LYS A 46 -3.08 -8.42 2.50
N VAL A 47 -3.39 -7.15 2.67
CA VAL A 47 -3.74 -6.22 1.59
C VAL A 47 -2.91 -4.96 1.70
N HIS A 48 -2.75 -4.27 0.57
CA HIS A 48 -2.07 -2.99 0.51
C HIS A 48 -3.11 -1.87 0.50
N VAL A 49 -3.07 -0.98 1.48
CA VAL A 49 -3.96 0.19 1.51
C VAL A 49 -3.13 1.44 1.31
N VAL A 50 -3.51 2.26 0.33
CA VAL A 50 -2.92 3.59 0.12
C VAL A 50 -3.79 4.60 0.86
N GLY A 51 -3.17 5.44 1.68
CA GLY A 51 -3.87 6.49 2.39
C GLY A 51 -3.01 7.70 2.67
N THR A 52 -3.67 8.75 3.16
CA THR A 52 -3.04 9.98 3.62
C THR A 52 -3.16 10.07 5.13
N LEU A 53 -2.13 10.64 5.77
CA LEU A 53 -2.17 10.95 7.19
C LEU A 53 -2.92 12.28 7.38
N PRO A 54 -4.16 12.28 7.91
CA PRO A 54 -4.86 13.51 8.19
C PRO A 54 -4.11 14.30 9.27
N ARG A 55 -3.92 15.60 9.07
CA ARG A 55 -3.23 16.49 10.02
C ARG A 55 -4.17 17.54 10.58
N ASP A 56 -3.95 17.93 11.83
CA ASP A 56 -4.66 19.03 12.48
C ASP A 56 -4.08 20.41 12.09
N ALA A 57 -4.66 21.48 12.64
CA ALA A 57 -4.19 22.86 12.43
C ALA A 57 -2.74 23.10 12.91
N SER A 58 -2.22 22.25 13.80
CA SER A 58 -0.86 22.27 14.33
C SER A 58 0.10 21.37 13.54
N LYS A 59 -0.34 20.87 12.36
CA LYS A 59 0.41 19.96 11.48
C LYS A 59 0.77 18.61 12.13
N GLN A 60 0.08 18.21 13.20
CA GLN A 60 0.28 16.91 13.83
C GLN A 60 -0.65 15.87 13.20
N PRO A 61 -0.21 14.61 13.00
CA PRO A 61 -1.09 13.54 12.56
C PRO A 61 -2.24 13.29 13.56
N LEU A 62 -3.45 13.17 13.05
CA LEU A 62 -4.65 12.93 13.86
C LEU A 62 -4.69 11.48 14.39
N GLY A 63 -5.00 11.36 15.68
CA GLY A 63 -5.15 10.07 16.35
C GLY A 63 -3.85 9.28 16.53
N LEU A 64 -2.70 9.97 16.49
CA LEU A 64 -1.39 9.38 16.76
C LEU A 64 -1.27 8.98 18.24
N GLU A 65 -0.94 7.73 18.48
CA GLU A 65 -0.75 7.13 19.80
C GLU A 65 0.56 6.35 19.78
N TYR A 66 1.58 6.95 20.42
CA TYR A 66 2.92 6.40 20.53
C TYR A 66 3.53 6.81 21.86
N ASP A 67 3.93 5.84 22.67
CA ASP A 67 4.66 6.07 23.92
C ASP A 67 5.84 5.10 24.01
N ALA A 68 7.01 5.60 23.62
CA ALA A 68 8.25 4.82 23.62
C ALA A 68 8.70 4.36 25.03
N ARG A 69 8.21 5.00 26.11
CA ARG A 69 8.54 4.59 27.48
C ARG A 69 7.66 3.46 27.96
N ARG A 70 6.40 3.44 27.52
CA ARG A 70 5.41 2.42 27.88
C ARG A 70 5.52 1.19 26.99
N ASP A 71 5.50 1.38 25.68
CA ASP A 71 5.65 0.31 24.70
C ASP A 71 6.26 0.87 23.41
N PRO A 72 7.58 0.69 23.19
CA PRO A 72 8.26 1.18 21.99
C PRO A 72 7.82 0.48 20.70
N ASN A 73 7.12 -0.65 20.82
CA ASN A 73 6.63 -1.41 19.66
C ASN A 73 5.15 -1.17 19.41
N TYR A 74 4.46 -0.33 20.19
CA TYR A 74 3.06 -0.01 19.93
C TYR A 74 2.94 1.34 19.27
N PHE A 75 2.51 1.34 18.01
CA PHE A 75 2.26 2.56 17.25
C PHE A 75 0.86 2.50 16.64
N ALA A 76 -0.01 3.44 16.99
CA ALA A 76 -1.34 3.54 16.40
C ALA A 76 -1.61 4.95 15.85
N PHE A 77 -2.36 5.03 14.76
CA PHE A 77 -2.69 6.29 14.09
C PHE A 77 -3.96 6.17 13.27
N THR A 78 -4.57 7.30 12.90
CA THR A 78 -5.67 7.31 11.93
C THR A 78 -5.10 7.48 10.53
N LEU A 79 -5.55 6.64 9.60
CA LEU A 79 -5.26 6.80 8.18
C LEU A 79 -6.56 7.01 7.41
N VAL A 80 -6.53 7.89 6.41
CA VAL A 80 -7.67 8.11 5.50
C VAL A 80 -7.31 7.51 4.14
N ASP A 81 -8.11 6.57 3.65
CA ASP A 81 -7.87 5.99 2.33
C ASP A 81 -8.33 6.91 1.18
N THR A 82 -8.17 6.45 -0.06
CA THR A 82 -8.57 7.17 -1.27
C THR A 82 -10.07 7.40 -1.40
N LEU A 83 -10.91 6.69 -0.63
CA LEU A 83 -12.36 6.88 -0.58
C LEU A 83 -12.80 7.76 0.61
N ASN A 84 -11.87 8.47 1.24
CA ASN A 84 -12.10 9.28 2.43
C ASN A 84 -12.63 8.49 3.64
N VAL A 85 -12.35 7.18 3.70
CA VAL A 85 -12.67 6.36 4.87
C VAL A 85 -11.54 6.50 5.87
N ALA A 86 -11.84 7.09 7.02
CA ALA A 86 -10.93 7.14 8.16
C ALA A 86 -10.94 5.80 8.90
N GLN A 87 -9.77 5.22 9.13
CA GLN A 87 -9.61 3.96 9.81
C GLN A 87 -8.45 4.03 10.80
N ARG A 88 -8.67 3.46 12.00
CA ARG A 88 -7.60 3.27 12.98
C ARG A 88 -6.68 2.14 12.52
N VAL A 89 -5.40 2.44 12.47
CA VAL A 89 -4.30 1.54 12.12
C VAL A 89 -3.45 1.28 13.36
N VAL A 90 -3.09 0.03 13.60
CA VAL A 90 -2.18 -0.40 14.68
C VAL A 90 -0.99 -1.11 14.06
N TYR A 91 0.20 -0.74 14.50
CA TYR A 91 1.47 -1.25 14.03
C TYR A 91 2.29 -1.72 15.23
N HIS A 92 2.67 -3.00 15.25
CA HIS A 92 3.39 -3.62 16.36
C HIS A 92 4.91 -3.60 16.17
N ASN A 93 5.43 -2.45 15.76
CA ASN A 93 6.85 -2.18 15.56
C ASN A 93 7.12 -0.70 15.88
N PRO A 94 8.39 -0.31 16.05
CA PRO A 94 8.75 1.09 16.25
C PRO A 94 8.22 1.99 15.14
N ALA A 95 7.78 3.19 15.51
CA ALA A 95 7.25 4.17 14.57
C ALA A 95 8.28 4.49 13.46
N PRO A 96 7.88 4.51 12.17
CA PRO A 96 8.80 4.88 11.09
C PRO A 96 9.26 6.33 11.24
N PRO A 97 10.58 6.62 11.10
CA PRO A 97 11.14 7.93 11.39
C PRO A 97 10.66 9.06 10.48
N ASP A 98 10.16 8.73 9.28
CA ASP A 98 9.69 9.69 8.28
C ASP A 98 8.17 9.68 8.08
N LEU A 99 7.43 9.03 8.98
CA LEU A 99 5.97 8.96 8.88
C LEU A 99 5.33 10.35 8.95
N ASP A 100 5.75 11.17 9.92
CA ASP A 100 5.20 12.52 10.12
C ASP A 100 5.38 13.43 8.90
N LYS A 101 6.48 13.23 8.16
CA LYS A 101 6.81 13.99 6.95
C LYS A 101 6.07 13.49 5.72
N SER A 102 5.53 12.27 5.76
CA SER A 102 4.88 11.65 4.62
C SER A 102 3.43 12.09 4.52
N GLU A 103 3.04 12.68 3.39
CA GLU A 103 1.62 13.01 3.13
C GLU A 103 0.83 11.76 2.72
N GLN A 104 1.48 10.85 1.98
CA GLN A 104 0.90 9.60 1.51
C GLN A 104 1.76 8.43 1.97
N VAL A 105 1.09 7.40 2.48
CA VAL A 105 1.71 6.15 2.94
C VAL A 105 0.97 4.96 2.35
N VAL A 106 1.68 3.85 2.22
CA VAL A 106 1.11 2.56 1.88
C VAL A 106 1.28 1.65 3.09
N ILE A 107 0.19 1.12 3.61
CA ILE A 107 0.22 0.15 4.71
C ILE A 107 -0.09 -1.23 4.17
N VAL A 108 0.60 -2.25 4.69
CA VAL A 108 0.35 -3.65 4.37
C VAL A 108 -0.09 -4.35 5.63
N GLY A 109 -1.22 -5.03 5.59
CA GLY A 109 -1.78 -5.67 6.78
C GLY A 109 -3.17 -6.23 6.54
N ALA A 110 -3.89 -6.51 7.62
CA ALA A 110 -5.23 -7.08 7.55
C ALA A 110 -6.18 -6.40 8.55
N MET A 111 -7.46 -6.43 8.24
CA MET A 111 -8.52 -5.94 9.12
C MET A 111 -8.82 -6.99 10.20
N LYS A 112 -8.80 -6.58 11.49
CA LYS A 112 -9.15 -7.41 12.65
C LYS A 112 -9.99 -6.61 13.62
N ASP A 113 -11.13 -7.13 14.09
CA ASP A 113 -11.94 -6.49 15.14
C ASP A 113 -12.18 -4.99 14.94
N ASN A 114 -12.45 -4.59 13.69
CA ASN A 114 -12.67 -3.20 13.28
C ASN A 114 -11.43 -2.27 13.34
N ILE A 115 -10.23 -2.80 13.58
CA ILE A 115 -8.93 -2.09 13.50
C ILE A 115 -8.04 -2.69 12.40
N PHE A 116 -7.29 -1.84 11.69
CA PHE A 116 -6.39 -2.33 10.66
C PHE A 116 -5.04 -2.63 11.30
N VAL A 117 -4.65 -3.90 11.35
CA VAL A 117 -3.37 -4.29 11.91
C VAL A 117 -2.35 -4.31 10.77
N ALA A 118 -1.48 -3.31 10.77
CA ALA A 118 -0.39 -3.18 9.83
C ALA A 118 0.78 -4.09 10.23
N ASP A 119 1.30 -4.83 9.25
CA ASP A 119 2.55 -5.56 9.34
C ASP A 119 3.73 -4.74 8.81
N GLN A 120 3.47 -3.87 7.83
CA GLN A 120 4.48 -2.99 7.24
C GLN A 120 3.88 -1.63 6.89
N ILE A 121 4.70 -0.59 7.03
CA ILE A 121 4.37 0.77 6.62
C ILE A 121 5.44 1.22 5.64
N LEU A 122 5.02 1.55 4.43
CA LEU A 122 5.86 2.09 3.37
C LEU A 122 5.53 3.57 3.22
N THR A 123 6.41 4.41 3.74
CA THR A 123 6.36 5.85 3.49
C THR A 123 6.86 6.12 2.07
N LYS A 124 6.04 6.79 1.25
CA LYS A 124 6.59 7.35 0.02
C LYS A 124 7.37 8.60 0.41
N CYS A 125 8.69 8.56 0.24
CA CYS A 125 9.45 9.80 0.12
C CYS A 125 8.85 10.59 -1.06
N PRO A 126 8.75 11.93 -1.00
CA PRO A 126 8.31 12.71 -2.14
C PRO A 126 9.24 12.42 -3.32
N SER A 127 8.79 11.56 -4.23
CA SER A 127 9.50 11.33 -5.47
C SER A 127 9.24 12.56 -6.31
N LYS A 128 10.28 13.35 -6.54
CA LYS A 128 10.77 13.71 -7.88
C LYS A 128 11.42 15.10 -7.86
N TYR A 129 12.59 15.17 -8.51
CA TYR A 129 13.37 16.37 -8.84
C TYR A 129 13.80 17.24 -7.66
N VAL A 130 14.96 16.88 -7.09
CA VAL A 130 15.89 17.94 -6.68
C VAL A 130 16.45 18.52 -7.99
N GLU A 131 15.81 19.56 -8.53
CA GLU A 131 16.47 20.49 -9.44
C GLU A 131 17.56 21.19 -8.62
N LYS A 132 18.71 20.52 -8.47
CA LYS A 132 19.94 21.25 -8.23
C LYS A 132 20.32 21.87 -9.56
N ASP A 133 19.82 23.09 -9.77
CA ASP A 133 20.53 24.14 -10.50
C ASP A 133 21.97 24.21 -9.97
N LEU A 134 22.87 23.40 -10.53
CA LEU A 134 24.30 23.49 -10.29
C LEU A 134 25.06 23.19 -11.58
N GLY A 135 25.25 24.26 -12.36
CA GLY A 135 26.53 24.55 -12.98
C GLY A 135 26.74 23.99 -14.39
N LYS A 136 26.97 24.90 -15.33
CA LYS A 136 27.65 24.69 -16.61
C LYS A 136 28.68 23.54 -16.57
N THR A 137 28.43 22.50 -17.35
CA THR A 137 29.52 21.79 -18.04
C THR A 137 29.20 21.84 -19.52
N ALA A 138 30.03 22.61 -20.24
CA ALA A 138 29.99 22.74 -21.68
C ALA A 138 30.06 21.36 -22.36
N PRO A 139 29.46 21.18 -23.57
CA PRO A 139 29.71 19.98 -24.35
C PRO A 139 31.21 19.86 -24.67
N PRO A 140 31.77 18.64 -24.72
CA PRO A 140 33.18 18.44 -25.10
C PRO A 140 33.44 19.06 -26.48
N PRO A 141 34.59 19.73 -26.70
CA PRO A 141 34.88 20.34 -27.98
C PRO A 141 34.95 19.25 -29.07
N ALA A 142 34.15 19.43 -30.11
CA ALA A 142 34.27 18.69 -31.35
C ALA A 142 35.70 18.86 -31.88
N THR A 143 36.43 17.76 -32.03
CA THR A 143 37.71 17.74 -32.72
C THR A 143 37.48 17.98 -34.21
N ALA A 144 37.35 19.25 -34.60
CA ALA A 144 37.55 19.68 -35.97
C ALA A 144 39.07 19.85 -36.16
N MET A 145 39.75 18.78 -36.58
CA MET A 145 41.08 18.90 -37.15
C MET A 145 40.90 19.17 -38.65
N ASN A 146 41.30 20.38 -39.02
CA ASN A 146 41.09 21.07 -40.27
C ASN A 146 41.82 20.41 -41.45
N THR A 147 41.26 20.56 -42.64
CA THR A 147 41.80 20.14 -43.93
C THR A 147 42.99 21.01 -44.38
N THR A 148 43.92 20.39 -45.11
CA THR A 148 44.78 20.97 -46.18
C THR A 148 46.05 21.74 -45.78
N LYS A 149 47.20 21.14 -46.13
CA LYS A 149 48.11 21.69 -47.14
C LYS A 149 48.66 20.56 -48.01
#